data_AF-F4RWL8-F1
#
_entry.id   AF-F4RWL8-F1
#
_cell.length_a   1.000
_cell.length_b   1.000
_cell.length_c   1.000
_cell.angle_alpha   90.00
_cell.angle_beta   90.00
_cell.angle_gamma   90.00
#
_symmetry.space_group_name_H-M   'P 1'
#
loop_
_entity.id
_entity.type
_entity.pdbx_description
1 polymer ?
#
loop_
_entity_poly.entity_id
_entity_poly.type
_entity_poly.pdbx_seq_one_letter_code
_entity_poly.pdbx_strand_id
1 'polypeptide(L)' 'MRLIKLDVKLQNTLFWDIKTRLTRSLTTIEWIDTNARVYSKDTIDLLYSTYDYEFRILPKICTISIKGISAGVLGMEFQD' A
#
# COMPACT_ATOMS: atom_id res chain seq x y z
N MET A 1 4.72 -0.24 10.14
CA MET A 1 4.18 1.04 9.59
C MET A 1 4.33 2.08 10.68
N ARG A 2 4.81 3.30 10.38
CA ARG A 2 4.71 4.38 11.36
C ARG A 2 3.23 4.70 11.52
N LEU A 3 2.71 4.60 12.74
CA LEU A 3 1.29 4.82 13.02
C LEU A 3 1.05 6.32 13.18
N ILE A 4 0.69 6.97 12.07
CA ILE A 4 0.28 8.38 12.08
C ILE A 4 -1.24 8.41 12.19
N LYS A 5 -1.75 9.20 13.14
CA LYS A 5 -3.21 9.28 13.40
C LYS A 5 -4.02 9.66 12.16
N LEU A 6 -3.46 10.50 11.28
CA LEU A 6 -4.08 10.90 10.03
C LEU A 6 -4.20 9.73 9.06
N ASP A 7 -3.10 9.00 8.84
CA ASP A 7 -3.05 7.87 7.93
C ASP A 7 -4.00 6.74 8.37
N VAL A 8 -4.09 6.46 9.67
CA VAL A 8 -5.03 5.47 10.21
C VAL A 8 -6.49 5.87 9.97
N LYS A 9 -6.81 7.16 10.14
CA LYS A 9 -8.16 7.66 9.85
C LYS A 9 -8.48 7.56 8.36
N LEU A 10 -7.54 7.91 7.48
CA LEU A 10 -7.72 7.82 6.04
C LEU A 10 -7.93 6.37 5.59
N GLN A 11 -7.14 5.44 6.14
CA GLN A 11 -7.32 4.00 5.88
C GLN A 11 -8.71 3.51 6.26
N ASN A 12 -9.18 3.86 7.47
CA ASN A 12 -10.50 3.49 7.92
C ASN A 12 -11.60 4.07 7.02
N THR A 13 -11.52 5.36 6.68
CA THR A 13 -12.52 6.01 5.80
C THR A 13 -12.59 5.35 4.42
N LEU A 14 -11.43 5.09 3.80
CA LEU A 14 -11.36 4.42 2.50
C LEU A 14 -11.95 3.01 2.56
N PHE A 15 -11.63 2.25 3.61
CA PHE A 15 -12.19 0.91 3.80
C PHE A 15 -13.70 0.93 3.96
N TRP A 16 -14.24 1.88 4.73
CA TRP A 16 -15.68 2.06 4.87
C TRP A 16 -16.36 2.43 3.55
N ASP A 17 -15.75 3.29 2.73
CA ASP A 17 -16.30 3.63 1.41
C ASP A 17 -16.36 2.39 0.50
N ILE A 18 -15.27 1.62 0.43
CA ILE A 18 -15.20 0.39 -0.37
C ILE A 18 -16.23 -0.64 0.12
N LYS A 19 -16.31 -0.84 1.44
CA LYS A 19 -17.25 -1.78 2.05
C LYS A 19 -18.70 -1.41 1.78
N THR A 20 -19.02 -0.12 1.72
CA THR A 20 -20.38 0.37 1.46
C THR A 20 -20.80 0.20 0.00
N ARG A 21 -19.83 0.15 -0.93
CA ARG A 21 -20.09 -0.13 -2.35
C ARG A 21 -20.41 -1.59 -2.63
N LEU A 22 -19.96 -2.52 -1.79
CA LEU A 22 -20.28 -3.95 -1.93
C LEU A 22 -21.53 -4.30 -1.14
N THR A 23 -22.53 -4.88 -1.81
CA THR A 23 -23.69 -5.43 -1.14
C THR A 23 -23.31 -6.70 -0.37
N ARG A 24 -23.71 -6.78 0.90
CA ARG A 24 -23.41 -7.93 1.79
C ARG A 24 -23.86 -9.29 1.26
N SER A 25 -24.75 -9.33 0.26
CA SER A 25 -25.22 -10.57 -0.38
C SER A 25 -24.21 -11.19 -1.33
N LEU A 26 -23.25 -10.40 -1.86
CA LEU A 26 -22.22 -10.92 -2.76
C LEU A 26 -21.05 -11.46 -1.95
N THR A 27 -20.39 -10.57 -1.21
CA THR A 27 -19.20 -10.88 -0.42
C THR A 27 -19.10 -9.93 0.76
N THR A 28 -18.56 -10.41 1.88
CA THR A 28 -18.26 -9.60 3.05
C THR A 28 -16.76 -9.39 3.15
N ILE A 29 -16.32 -8.13 3.13
CA ILE A 29 -14.93 -7.77 3.36
C ILE A 29 -14.75 -7.50 4.86
N GLU A 30 -13.89 -8.29 5.49
CA GLU A 30 -13.47 -8.11 6.88
C GLU A 30 -12.19 -7.30 6.98
N TRP A 31 -12.10 -6.46 8.02
CA TRP A 31 -10.93 -5.62 8.23
C TRP A 31 -9.66 -6.43 8.55
N ILE A 32 -9.82 -7.58 9.22
CA ILE A 32 -8.72 -8.44 9.69
C ILE A 32 -7.93 -9.01 8.50
N ASP A 33 -8.63 -9.34 7.42
CA ASP A 33 -8.03 -9.95 6.23
C ASP A 33 -7.57 -8.90 5.20
N THR A 34 -7.91 -7.63 5.40
CA THR A 34 -7.54 -6.55 4.48
C THR A 34 -6.39 -5.69 4.97
N ASN A 35 -5.40 -5.51 4.12
CA ASN A 35 -4.29 -4.59 4.37
C ASN A 35 -4.48 -3.29 3.56
N ALA A 36 -5.01 -2.24 4.21
CA ALA A 36 -5.05 -0.89 3.62
C ALA A 36 -3.74 -0.14 3.90
N ARG A 37 -3.05 0.34 2.86
CA ARG A 37 -1.81 1.14 2.98
C ARG A 37 -2.00 2.51 2.36
N VAL A 38 -1.49 3.52 3.05
CA VAL A 38 -1.53 4.92 2.62
C VAL A 38 -0.09 5.36 2.40
N TYR A 39 0.17 5.93 1.22
CA TYR A 39 1.40 6.65 0.95
C TYR A 39 1.23 8.11 1.38
N SER A 40 2.10 8.58 2.24
CA SER A 40 2.12 9.97 2.70
C SER A 40 3.55 10.49 2.74
N LYS A 41 3.72 11.79 2.97
CA LYS A 41 5.04 12.42 3.09
C LYS A 41 5.91 11.77 4.18
N ASP A 42 5.27 11.31 5.24
CA ASP A 42 5.92 10.70 6.41
C ASP A 42 6.00 9.17 6.34
N THR A 43 5.24 8.54 5.42
CA THR A 43 5.14 7.10 5.19
C THR A 43 5.47 6.78 3.74
N ILE A 44 6.77 6.66 3.47
CA ILE A 44 7.34 6.50 2.11
C ILE A 44 7.16 5.06 1.56
N ASP A 45 6.83 4.09 2.42
CA ASP A 45 6.73 2.69 2.04
C ASP A 45 5.30 2.31 1.64
N LEU A 46 5.11 1.96 0.36
CA LEU A 46 3.91 1.26 -0.11
C LEU A 46 4.16 -0.24 -0.06
N LEU A 47 3.46 -0.93 0.84
CA LEU A 47 3.47 -2.39 0.92
C LEU A 47 2.23 -2.95 0.25
N TYR A 48 2.40 -3.98 -0.56
CA TYR A 48 1.32 -4.68 -1.24
C TYR A 48 1.59 -6.18 -1.22
N SER A 49 0.57 -6.98 -0.93
CA SER A 49 0.68 -8.43 -0.88
C SER A 49 -0.24 -9.07 -1.91
N THR A 50 0.31 -9.83 -2.86
CA THR A 50 -0.46 -10.63 -3.82
C THR A 50 0.18 -11.98 -4.04
N TYR A 51 -0.66 -13.02 -4.19
CA TYR A 51 -0.23 -14.37 -4.58
C TYR A 51 1.05 -14.82 -3.87
N ASP A 52 1.09 -14.63 -2.54
CA ASP A 52 2.21 -14.95 -1.63
C ASP A 52 3.51 -14.15 -1.79
N TYR A 53 3.48 -13.06 -2.56
CA TYR A 53 4.58 -12.10 -2.67
C TYR A 53 4.25 -10.79 -1.95
N GLU A 54 5.23 -10.28 -1.20
CA GLU A 54 5.19 -8.95 -0.60
C GLU A 54 6.04 -7.98 -1.43
N PHE A 55 5.36 -7.01 -2.04
CA PHE A 55 5.97 -5.93 -2.78
C PHE A 55 6.13 -4.72 -1.87
N ARG A 56 7.33 -4.14 -1.86
CA ARG A 56 7.59 -2.82 -1.26
C ARG A 56 7.97 -1.87 -2.37
N ILE A 57 7.06 -0.96 -2.69
CA ILE A 57 7.28 0.07 -3.70
C ILE A 57 7.90 1.29 -3.02
N LEU A 58 9.06 1.69 -3.53
CA LEU A 58 9.81 2.86 -3.09
C LEU A 58 10.00 3.78 -4.31
N PRO A 59 9.41 4.98 -4.31
CA PRO A 59 9.60 5.90 -5.42
C PRO A 59 11.02 6.47 -5.40
N LYS A 60 11.64 6.59 -6.59
CA LYS A 60 13.00 7.11 -6.75
C LYS A 60 13.16 8.52 -6.16
N ILE A 61 12.11 9.35 -6.20
CA ILE A 61 12.13 10.74 -5.70
C ILE A 61 12.33 10.87 -4.18
N CYS A 62 11.97 9.86 -3.40
CA CYS A 62 12.13 9.89 -1.94
C CYS A 62 13.43 9.21 -1.46
N THR A 63 14.23 8.68 -2.38
CA THR A 63 15.39 7.83 -2.06
C THR A 63 16.69 8.57 -2.35
N ILE A 64 17.40 9.00 -1.30
CA ILE A 64 18.66 9.76 -1.38
C ILE A 64 19.86 8.87 -1.84
N SER A 65 19.72 7.55 -1.79
CA SER A 65 20.75 6.61 -2.23
C SER A 65 20.12 5.37 -2.86
N ILE A 66 20.24 5.26 -4.18
CA ILE A 66 19.88 4.03 -4.89
C ILE A 66 20.98 3.01 -4.55
N LYS A 67 20.74 2.14 -3.56
CA LYS A 67 21.55 0.92 -3.41
C LYS A 67 21.37 0.11 -4.70
N GLY A 68 22.49 -0.27 -5.32
CA GLY A 68 22.52 -0.98 -6.59
C GLY A 68 21.57 -2.18 -6.63
N ILE A 69 21.12 -2.52 -7.83
CA ILE A 69 20.14 -3.58 -8.12
C ILE A 69 20.69 -4.91 -7.61
N SER A 70 20.31 -5.29 -6.39
CA SER A 70 20.49 -6.66 -5.88
C SER A 70 19.37 -7.54 -6.42
N ALA A 71 19.62 -8.85 -6.54
CA ALA A 71 18.59 -9.81 -6.89
C ALA A 71 17.36 -9.61 -5.98
N GLY A 72 16.21 -9.26 -6.58
CA GLY A 72 14.96 -8.96 -5.87
C GLY A 72 14.47 -7.50 -5.96
N VAL A 73 15.25 -6.57 -6.53
CA VAL A 73 14.79 -5.18 -6.78
C VAL A 73 14.30 -5.03 -8.22
N LEU A 74 13.00 -4.79 -8.39
CA LEU A 74 12.39 -4.51 -9.69
C LEU A 74 12.54 -3.02 -10.03
N GLY A 75 13.29 -2.72 -11.09
CA GLY A 75 13.32 -1.39 -11.69
C GLY A 75 12.05 -1.15 -12.49
N MET A 76 11.09 -0.42 -11.92
CA MET A 76 9.95 0.07 -12.68
C MET A 76 10.38 1.32 -13.45
N GLU A 77 10.51 1.19 -14.76
CA GLU A 77 10.69 2.31 -15.68
C GLU A 77 9.36 2.55 -16.40
N PHE A 78 8.85 3.77 -16.32
CA PHE A 78 7.74 4.19 -17.16
C PHE A 78 8.31 4.42 -18.55
N GLN A 79 7.82 3.67 -19.52
CA GLN A 79 8.09 3.89 -20.94
C GLN A 79 6.95 4.79 -21.45
N ASP A 80 7.30 6.00 -21.90
CA ASP A 80 6.36 6.98 -22.46
C ASP A 80 5.68 6.45 -23.74
#